data_AF-A0A6M3J9A1-F1
#
_entry.id   AF-A0A6M3J9A1-F1
#
_cell.length_a   1.000
_cell.length_b   1.000
_cell.length_c   1.000
_cell.angle_alpha   90.00
_cell.angle_beta   90.00
_cell.angle_gamma   90.00
#
_symmetry.space_group_name_H-M   'P 1'
#
loop_
_entity.id
_entity.type
_entity.pdbx_description
1 polymer ?
#
loop_
_entity_poly.entity_id
_entity_poly.type
_entity_poly.pdbx_seq_one_letter_code
_entity_poly.pdbx_strand_id
1 'polypeptide(L)'
;MAVGPTMRRILRIVYDSTAGALKTKIVTAAGTDAIGELQATPTEYTLLRRLKDLLTGIVLAAGTAVIGKVRLVDSDGTEITEAFGHSLYAKLVAGLAIIGKVRLVTAEGHEVTEDTGDTVKVTLQTGTNAIGKVGHNKTGIGHGVETVDAAGTDQPIVTSSTPAKVVIIQAQTDNTGAIAVGGSGVDATVATGTGVLLYAGDSITLEVDDLADVYIDATVINEGVRFTYLT
;
A
#
# COMPACT_ATOMS: atom_id res chain seq x y z
N MET A 1 -40.38 -70.74 -25.04
CA MET A 1 -38.97 -70.39 -25.32
C MET A 1 -38.78 -70.29 -26.82
N ALA A 2 -38.63 -69.07 -27.35
CA ALA A 2 -38.28 -68.89 -28.75
C ALA A 2 -36.79 -69.15 -28.93
N VAL A 3 -36.42 -70.11 -29.78
CA VAL A 3 -35.03 -70.34 -30.18
C VAL A 3 -34.63 -69.17 -31.07
N GLY A 4 -33.64 -68.39 -30.63
CA GLY A 4 -33.12 -67.25 -31.39
C GLY A 4 -32.54 -67.67 -32.74
N PRO A 5 -32.46 -66.75 -33.73
CA PRO A 5 -32.04 -67.09 -35.08
C PRO A 5 -30.63 -67.67 -35.08
N THR A 6 -30.51 -68.94 -35.49
CA THR A 6 -29.22 -69.61 -35.65
C THR A 6 -28.45 -68.97 -36.80
N MET A 7 -27.41 -68.20 -36.49
CA MET A 7 -26.54 -67.60 -37.50
C MET A 7 -25.80 -68.68 -38.29
N ARG A 8 -26.26 -68.97 -39.50
CA ARG A 8 -25.52 -69.81 -40.45
C ARG A 8 -24.52 -68.95 -41.23
N ARG A 9 -23.23 -69.18 -40.98
CA ARG A 9 -22.15 -68.65 -41.84
C ARG A 9 -21.96 -69.58 -43.02
N ILE A 10 -22.17 -69.05 -44.23
CA ILE A 10 -21.94 -69.80 -45.47
C ILE A 10 -20.55 -69.44 -45.98
N LEU A 11 -19.63 -70.41 -45.97
CA LEU A 11 -18.32 -70.24 -46.59
C LEU A 11 -18.49 -70.45 -48.10
N ARG A 12 -18.32 -69.39 -48.89
CA ARG A 12 -18.31 -69.49 -50.34
C ARG A 12 -16.87 -69.50 -50.83
N ILE A 13 -16.44 -70.63 -51.38
CA ILE A 13 -15.14 -70.74 -52.02
C ILE A 13 -15.34 -70.46 -53.51
N VAL A 14 -14.61 -69.49 -54.04
CA VAL A 14 -14.66 -69.15 -55.47
C VAL A 14 -13.27 -69.38 -56.06
N TYR A 15 -13.22 -70.14 -57.15
CA TYR A 15 -11.97 -70.36 -57.87
C TYR A 15 -11.68 -69.17 -58.77
N ASP A 16 -10.51 -68.55 -58.60
CA ASP A 16 -10.03 -67.47 -59.47
C ASP A 16 -9.08 -68.08 -60.50
N SER A 17 -9.59 -68.30 -61.71
CA SER A 17 -8.84 -68.94 -62.80
C SER A 17 -7.63 -68.13 -63.26
N THR A 18 -7.58 -66.84 -62.96
CA THR A 18 -6.47 -65.96 -63.36
C THR A 18 -5.26 -66.13 -62.44
N ALA A 19 -5.50 -66.43 -61.16
CA ALA A 19 -4.46 -66.60 -60.15
C ALA A 19 -4.10 -68.07 -59.89
N GLY A 20 -4.82 -69.02 -60.48
CA GLY A 20 -4.58 -70.46 -60.28
C GLY A 20 -4.78 -70.95 -58.85
N ALA A 21 -5.51 -70.19 -58.01
CA ALA A 21 -5.66 -70.47 -56.58
C ALA A 21 -7.12 -70.32 -56.11
N LEU A 22 -7.51 -71.16 -55.16
CA LEU A 22 -8.80 -71.02 -54.46
C LEU A 22 -8.72 -69.84 -53.50
N LYS A 23 -9.55 -68.82 -53.71
CA LYS A 23 -9.69 -67.71 -52.76
C LYS A 23 -10.93 -67.97 -51.90
N THR A 24 -10.70 -68.13 -50.61
CA THR A 24 -11.77 -68.20 -49.61
C THR A 24 -12.10 -66.79 -49.16
N LYS A 25 -13.31 -66.30 -49.48
CA LYS A 25 -13.82 -65.05 -48.92
C LYS A 25 -14.95 -65.39 -47.94
N ILE A 26 -14.73 -65.09 -46.66
CA ILE A 26 -15.81 -65.17 -45.67
C ILE A 26 -16.70 -63.95 -45.91
N VAL A 27 -17.91 -64.18 -46.42
CA VAL A 27 -18.92 -63.13 -46.57
C VAL A 27 -19.93 -63.33 -45.45
N THR A 28 -19.86 -62.52 -44.41
CA THR A 28 -20.87 -62.47 -43.36
C THR A 28 -22.08 -61.70 -43.88
N ALA A 29 -23.25 -62.33 -43.86
CA ALA A 29 -24.49 -61.69 -44.25
C ALA A 29 -24.93 -60.69 -43.17
N ALA A 30 -25.21 -59.46 -43.60
CA ALA A 30 -25.84 -58.37 -42.87
C ALA A 30 -25.01 -57.65 -41.77
N GLY A 31 -24.29 -56.60 -42.19
CA GLY A 31 -24.70 -55.23 -41.81
C GLY A 31 -24.50 -54.75 -40.38
N THR A 32 -23.60 -55.34 -39.60
CA THR A 32 -23.08 -54.69 -38.39
C THR A 32 -21.58 -54.86 -38.35
N ASP A 33 -20.88 -53.88 -38.93
CA ASP A 33 -19.46 -53.70 -38.68
C ASP A 33 -19.31 -53.47 -37.17
N ALA A 34 -18.74 -54.47 -36.50
CA ALA A 34 -18.43 -54.38 -35.10
C ALA A 34 -17.49 -53.18 -34.91
N ILE A 35 -17.90 -52.26 -34.03
CA ILE A 35 -17.11 -51.12 -33.58
C ILE A 35 -15.89 -51.68 -32.85
N GLY A 36 -14.82 -52.02 -33.58
CA GLY A 36 -13.63 -52.62 -32.97
C GLY A 36 -12.70 -53.42 -33.87
N GLU A 37 -13.06 -53.75 -35.11
CA GLU A 37 -12.06 -54.28 -36.05
C GLU A 37 -11.41 -53.14 -36.84
N LEU A 38 -10.20 -52.78 -36.41
CA LEU A 38 -9.30 -51.91 -37.16
C LEU A 38 -8.95 -52.66 -38.47
N GLN A 39 -9.73 -52.43 -39.52
CA GLN A 39 -9.40 -52.84 -40.89
C GLN A 39 -8.09 -52.15 -41.28
N ALA A 40 -6.99 -52.87 -41.11
CA ALA A 40 -5.69 -52.55 -41.67
C ALA A 40 -5.72 -52.84 -43.18
N THR A 41 -6.47 -52.06 -43.95
CA THR A 41 -6.25 -52.00 -45.41
C THR A 41 -4.99 -51.15 -45.66
N PRO A 42 -4.13 -51.52 -46.63
CA PRO A 42 -2.75 -51.01 -46.69
C PRO A 42 -2.57 -49.55 -47.12
N THR A 43 -3.64 -48.75 -47.22
CA THR A 43 -3.54 -47.41 -47.81
C THR A 43 -4.07 -46.25 -46.98
N GLU A 44 -4.91 -46.47 -45.96
CA GLU A 44 -5.47 -45.34 -45.20
C GLU A 44 -5.72 -45.67 -43.73
N TYR A 45 -4.64 -45.73 -42.93
CA TYR A 45 -4.76 -45.65 -41.48
C TYR A 45 -5.21 -44.25 -41.07
N THR A 46 -6.50 -43.96 -41.15
CA THR A 46 -7.06 -42.64 -40.82
C THR A 46 -6.83 -42.28 -39.35
N LEU A 47 -6.88 -43.24 -38.43
CA LEU A 47 -6.63 -42.99 -37.00
C LEU A 47 -5.16 -42.76 -36.69
N LEU A 48 -4.25 -43.60 -37.20
CA LEU A 48 -2.82 -43.41 -36.96
C LEU A 48 -2.31 -42.14 -37.64
N ARG A 49 -2.84 -41.81 -38.82
CA ARG A 49 -2.57 -40.55 -39.51
C ARG A 49 -3.14 -39.37 -38.73
N ARG A 50 -4.40 -39.41 -38.28
CA ARG A 50 -4.99 -38.34 -37.45
C ARG A 50 -4.25 -38.18 -36.12
N LEU A 51 -3.78 -39.26 -35.51
CA LEU A 51 -3.00 -39.22 -34.27
C LEU A 51 -1.61 -38.62 -34.51
N LYS A 52 -0.96 -38.96 -35.63
CA LYS A 52 0.31 -38.35 -36.06
C LYS A 52 0.13 -36.89 -36.42
N ASP A 53 -0.93 -36.52 -37.13
CA ASP A 53 -1.24 -35.15 -37.51
C ASP A 53 -1.57 -34.32 -36.26
N LEU A 54 -2.29 -34.89 -35.29
CA LEU A 54 -2.57 -34.25 -34.00
C LEU A 54 -1.30 -34.04 -33.18
N LEU A 55 -0.46 -35.07 -33.06
CA LEU A 55 0.81 -34.97 -32.35
C LEU A 55 1.73 -33.93 -33.02
N THR A 56 1.80 -33.96 -34.34
CA THR A 56 2.57 -32.99 -35.13
C THR A 56 2.01 -31.58 -34.95
N GLY A 57 0.68 -31.41 -34.94
CA GLY A 57 0.02 -30.13 -34.68
C GLY A 57 0.27 -29.59 -33.28
N ILE A 58 0.23 -30.44 -32.25
CA ILE A 58 0.55 -30.07 -30.87
C ILE A 58 2.03 -29.65 -30.75
N VAL A 59 2.93 -30.41 -31.37
CA VAL A 59 4.38 -30.13 -31.34
C VAL A 59 4.73 -28.86 -32.10
N LEU A 60 4.14 -28.62 -33.29
CA LEU A 60 4.41 -27.41 -34.07
C LEU A 60 3.72 -26.16 -33.51
N ALA A 61 2.51 -26.26 -32.96
CA ALA A 61 1.84 -25.14 -32.31
C ALA A 61 2.54 -24.72 -31.00
N ALA A 62 3.24 -25.66 -30.35
CA ALA A 62 4.06 -25.37 -29.19
C ALA A 62 5.41 -24.73 -29.55
N GLY A 63 6.01 -25.02 -30.70
CA GLY A 63 7.38 -24.53 -31.00
C GLY A 63 8.39 -24.89 -29.89
N THR A 64 9.21 -23.94 -29.45
CA THR A 64 10.06 -24.04 -28.24
C THR A 64 9.31 -23.77 -26.93
N ALA A 65 8.01 -23.47 -26.98
CA ALA A 65 7.19 -23.26 -25.79
C ALA A 65 6.96 -24.60 -25.10
N VAL A 66 7.74 -24.82 -24.04
CA VAL A 66 7.51 -25.87 -23.05
C VAL A 66 6.09 -25.69 -22.50
N ILE A 67 5.15 -26.50 -22.97
CA ILE A 67 3.79 -26.57 -22.39
C ILE A 67 3.96 -27.08 -20.96
N GLY A 68 3.91 -26.15 -19.99
CA GLY A 68 4.04 -26.44 -18.57
C GLY A 68 5.20 -25.75 -17.84
N LYS A 69 6.05 -24.93 -18.50
CA LYS A 69 6.97 -24.06 -17.74
C LYS A 69 6.18 -22.86 -17.21
N VAL A 70 5.94 -22.84 -15.91
CA VAL A 70 5.55 -21.62 -15.20
C VAL A 70 6.71 -20.63 -15.37
N ARG A 71 6.49 -19.60 -16.18
CA ARG A 71 7.46 -18.51 -16.36
C ARG A 71 7.25 -17.49 -15.25
N LEU A 72 8.34 -17.16 -14.59
CA LEU A 72 8.39 -16.02 -13.69
C LEU A 72 8.86 -14.83 -14.54
N VAL A 73 7.98 -13.84 -14.64
CA VAL A 73 8.23 -12.56 -15.33
C VAL A 73 8.33 -11.46 -14.30
N ASP A 74 9.28 -10.54 -14.48
CA ASP A 74 9.35 -9.32 -13.70
C ASP A 74 8.21 -8.36 -14.10
N SER A 75 8.03 -7.30 -13.33
CA SER A 75 7.03 -6.24 -13.48
C SER A 75 7.08 -5.51 -14.84
N ASP A 76 8.19 -5.57 -15.55
CA ASP A 76 8.36 -5.05 -16.91
C ASP A 76 8.05 -6.10 -18.01
N GLY A 77 7.72 -7.33 -17.62
CA GLY A 77 7.41 -8.44 -18.51
C GLY A 77 8.62 -9.25 -18.97
N THR A 78 9.82 -8.94 -18.50
CA THR A 78 11.05 -9.66 -18.84
C THR A 78 11.09 -11.04 -18.17
N GLU A 79 11.39 -12.09 -18.92
CA GLU A 79 11.54 -13.44 -18.37
C GLU A 79 12.81 -13.58 -17.54
N ILE A 80 12.68 -14.11 -16.31
CA ILE A 80 13.82 -14.40 -15.44
C ILE A 80 14.39 -15.76 -15.84
N THR A 81 15.44 -15.75 -16.67
CA THR A 81 15.99 -16.95 -17.32
C THR A 81 17.15 -17.62 -16.58
N GLU A 82 17.81 -16.93 -15.65
CA GLU A 82 18.92 -17.51 -14.88
C GLU A 82 18.70 -17.25 -13.38
N ALA A 83 18.42 -18.33 -12.64
CA ALA A 83 18.39 -18.31 -11.19
C ALA A 83 19.83 -18.20 -10.67
N PHE A 84 20.40 -17.00 -10.70
CA PHE A 84 21.64 -16.72 -10.00
C PHE A 84 21.35 -16.71 -8.49
N GLY A 85 21.54 -17.87 -7.83
CA GLY A 85 21.98 -17.99 -6.44
C GLY A 85 21.20 -17.31 -5.31
N HIS A 86 20.10 -16.60 -5.58
CA HIS A 86 19.38 -15.82 -4.59
C HIS A 86 17.94 -16.30 -4.46
N SER A 87 17.60 -16.70 -3.23
CA SER A 87 16.30 -17.17 -2.80
C SER A 87 15.17 -16.26 -3.26
N LEU A 88 14.18 -16.85 -3.91
CA LEU A 88 13.01 -16.16 -4.44
C LEU A 88 12.06 -15.82 -3.29
N TYR A 89 12.04 -14.57 -2.82
CA TYR A 89 11.08 -14.14 -1.79
C TYR A 89 9.77 -13.67 -2.44
N ALA A 90 8.71 -14.47 -2.29
CA ALA A 90 7.35 -14.04 -2.59
C ALA A 90 6.89 -13.02 -1.52
N LYS A 91 6.76 -11.76 -1.94
CA LYS A 91 6.33 -10.67 -1.04
C LYS A 91 4.82 -10.75 -0.81
N LEU A 92 4.42 -10.95 0.45
CA LEU A 92 3.04 -10.77 0.88
C LEU A 92 2.62 -9.31 0.70
N VAL A 93 1.56 -9.08 -0.07
CA VAL A 93 0.92 -7.76 -0.18
C VAL A 93 0.03 -7.57 1.04
N ALA A 94 0.49 -6.75 1.99
CA ALA A 94 -0.35 -6.29 3.08
C ALA A 94 -1.17 -5.08 2.62
N GLY A 95 -2.41 -5.35 2.22
CA GLY A 95 -3.45 -4.34 2.22
C GLY A 95 -3.69 -3.90 3.67
N LEU A 96 -3.13 -2.74 4.01
CA LEU A 96 -3.79 -1.58 4.62
C LEU A 96 -2.71 -0.69 5.26
N ALA A 97 -2.39 0.39 4.54
CA ALA A 97 -1.56 1.53 4.93
C ALA A 97 -0.08 1.25 5.28
N ILE A 98 0.71 0.89 4.25
CA ILE A 98 2.17 1.06 4.27
C ILE A 98 2.47 2.57 4.19
N ILE A 99 3.03 3.16 5.25
CA ILE A 99 3.66 4.49 5.21
C ILE A 99 4.99 4.34 4.46
N GLY A 100 4.93 4.25 3.12
CA GLY A 100 6.10 4.15 2.24
C GLY A 100 6.97 2.90 2.44
N LYS A 101 7.69 2.49 1.39
CA LYS A 101 8.79 1.53 1.57
C LYS A 101 9.93 2.26 2.27
N VAL A 102 10.19 1.97 3.54
CA VAL A 102 11.42 2.44 4.20
C VAL A 102 12.57 1.62 3.63
N ARG A 103 13.31 2.24 2.70
CA ARG A 103 14.54 1.67 2.12
C ARG A 103 15.68 1.96 3.10
N LEU A 104 16.23 0.92 3.70
CA LEU A 104 17.44 1.04 4.53
C LEU A 104 18.65 0.82 3.62
N VAL A 105 19.48 1.85 3.51
CA VAL A 105 20.71 1.84 2.72
C VAL A 105 21.86 2.14 3.67
N THR A 106 22.96 1.39 3.61
CA THR A 106 24.16 1.68 4.39
C THR A 106 24.82 2.97 3.90
N ALA A 107 25.78 3.53 4.66
CA ALA A 107 26.52 4.73 4.25
C ALA A 107 27.26 4.53 2.91
N GLU A 108 27.59 3.28 2.59
CA GLU A 108 28.25 2.84 1.35
C GLU A 108 27.26 2.60 0.20
N GLY A 109 25.96 2.87 0.38
CA GLY A 109 24.97 2.73 -0.69
C GLY A 109 24.41 1.32 -0.88
N HIS A 110 24.76 0.35 -0.03
CA HIS A 110 24.23 -1.01 -0.11
C HIS A 110 22.85 -1.08 0.52
N GLU A 111 21.90 -1.69 -0.17
CA GLU A 111 20.62 -2.03 0.45
C GLU A 111 20.84 -3.09 1.53
N VAL A 112 20.25 -2.88 2.69
CA VAL A 112 20.25 -3.89 3.75
C VAL A 112 19.21 -4.94 3.38
N THR A 113 19.64 -5.95 2.62
CA THR A 113 18.75 -6.97 2.03
C THR A 113 18.62 -8.23 2.90
N GLU A 114 19.43 -8.36 3.95
CA GLU A 114 19.44 -9.58 4.76
C GLU A 114 18.63 -9.42 6.05
N ASP A 115 17.46 -10.07 6.05
CA ASP A 115 16.75 -10.46 7.27
C ASP A 115 17.58 -11.52 7.99
N THR A 116 18.55 -11.07 8.79
CA THR A 116 19.43 -11.96 9.54
C THR A 116 18.75 -12.57 10.77
N GLY A 117 17.44 -12.35 10.98
CA GLY A 117 16.73 -12.74 12.21
C GLY A 117 17.22 -11.99 13.46
N ASP A 118 18.23 -11.12 13.29
CA ASP A 118 18.70 -10.22 14.31
C ASP A 118 17.87 -8.94 14.21
N THR A 119 17.55 -8.37 15.36
CA THR A 119 16.66 -7.20 15.39
C THR A 119 17.41 -6.06 14.71
N VAL A 120 16.99 -5.64 13.51
CA VAL A 120 17.58 -4.49 12.82
C VAL A 120 17.33 -3.28 13.70
N LYS A 121 18.32 -2.93 14.53
CA LYS A 121 18.31 -1.73 15.36
C LYS A 121 18.51 -0.55 14.43
N VAL A 122 17.42 -0.05 13.87
CA VAL A 122 17.41 1.24 13.18
C VAL A 122 17.63 2.30 14.25
N THR A 123 18.90 2.63 14.47
CA THR A 123 19.29 3.71 15.37
C THR A 123 19.09 5.01 14.62
N LEU A 124 17.89 5.56 14.74
CA LEU A 124 17.59 6.86 14.18
C LEU A 124 18.24 7.88 15.10
N GLN A 125 19.23 8.62 14.58
CA GLN A 125 19.86 9.69 15.34
C GLN A 125 18.76 10.63 15.85
N THR A 126 18.68 10.80 17.16
CA THR A 126 17.74 11.72 17.81
C THR A 126 17.86 13.09 17.15
N GLY A 127 16.74 13.66 16.71
CA GLY A 127 16.72 14.99 16.07
C GLY A 127 16.88 15.00 14.54
N THR A 128 17.00 13.85 13.87
CA THR A 128 16.93 13.82 12.40
C THR A 128 15.49 13.94 11.91
N ASN A 129 15.29 14.74 10.85
CA ASN A 129 13.97 15.02 10.24
C ASN A 129 13.25 13.76 9.69
N ALA A 130 13.91 12.60 9.70
CA ALA A 130 13.47 11.38 9.03
C ALA A 130 12.31 10.66 9.72
N ILE A 131 12.07 10.88 11.02
CA ILE A 131 10.94 10.27 11.76
C ILE A 131 9.79 11.26 12.01
N GLY A 132 9.84 12.42 11.36
CA GLY A 132 9.07 13.59 11.78
C GLY A 132 9.74 14.23 12.99
N LYS A 133 10.00 15.54 12.90
CA LYS A 133 10.31 16.30 14.12
C LYS A 133 9.13 16.09 15.08
N VAL A 134 9.37 15.58 16.28
CA VAL A 134 8.39 15.77 17.34
C VAL A 134 8.26 17.29 17.47
N GLY A 135 7.11 17.84 17.05
CA GLY A 135 6.95 19.23 16.60
C GLY A 135 7.07 20.31 17.67
N HIS A 136 7.88 20.12 18.70
CA HIS A 136 8.22 21.14 19.67
C HIS A 136 9.64 21.62 19.36
N ASN A 137 9.80 22.38 18.28
CA ASN A 137 10.99 23.20 18.04
C ASN A 137 11.14 24.35 19.07
N LYS A 138 10.66 24.13 20.31
CA LYS A 138 10.79 25.01 21.44
C LYS A 138 12.11 24.71 22.13
N THR A 139 12.84 25.75 22.45
CA THR A 139 14.23 25.77 22.91
C THR A 139 14.38 26.26 24.35
N GLY A 140 13.33 26.89 24.89
CA GLY A 140 13.32 27.43 26.24
C GLY A 140 11.90 27.69 26.76
N ILE A 141 11.81 27.94 28.07
CA ILE A 141 10.61 28.40 28.77
C ILE A 141 10.98 29.69 29.50
N GLY A 142 10.19 30.74 29.32
CA GLY A 142 10.27 31.97 30.09
C GLY A 142 8.92 32.30 30.74
N HIS A 143 8.91 33.25 31.66
CA HIS A 143 7.70 33.71 32.33
C HIS A 143 7.84 35.17 32.76
N GLY A 144 6.70 35.81 33.03
CA GLY A 144 6.65 37.20 33.45
C GLY A 144 5.28 37.57 34.00
N VAL A 145 5.19 38.81 34.45
CA VAL A 145 3.98 39.46 34.95
C VAL A 145 3.98 40.86 34.37
N GLU A 146 2.81 41.33 33.93
CA GLU A 146 2.62 42.70 33.45
C GLU A 146 1.30 43.25 34.02
N THR A 147 1.31 44.53 34.42
CA THR A 147 0.12 45.25 34.92
C THR A 147 -0.16 46.47 34.05
N VAL A 148 -1.42 46.72 33.74
CA VAL A 148 -1.87 47.86 32.93
C VAL A 148 -1.71 49.17 33.69
N ASP A 149 -0.93 50.09 33.13
CA ASP A 149 -0.61 51.39 33.73
C ASP A 149 -1.80 52.37 33.69
N ALA A 150 -2.71 52.21 32.72
CA ALA A 150 -3.90 53.04 32.58
C ALA A 150 -5.07 52.24 31.99
N ALA A 151 -6.20 52.19 32.69
CA ALA A 151 -7.39 51.49 32.20
C ALA A 151 -7.92 52.08 30.89
N GLY A 152 -8.33 51.22 29.95
CA GLY A 152 -8.80 51.61 28.63
C GLY A 152 -7.70 52.08 27.68
N THR A 153 -6.45 51.73 27.96
CA THR A 153 -5.29 52.00 27.10
C THR A 153 -4.49 50.71 26.95
N ASP A 154 -4.35 50.25 25.71
CA ASP A 154 -3.58 49.04 25.43
C ASP A 154 -2.08 49.26 25.62
N GLN A 155 -1.42 48.24 26.16
CA GLN A 155 0.03 48.21 26.29
C GLN A 155 0.58 46.81 26.00
N PRO A 156 1.81 46.70 25.46
CA PRO A 156 2.42 45.40 25.20
C PRO A 156 2.81 44.70 26.51
N ILE A 157 2.74 43.37 26.54
CA ILE A 157 3.13 42.59 27.73
C ILE A 157 4.64 42.58 28.00
N VAL A 158 5.44 42.95 26.99
CA VAL A 158 6.88 43.19 27.10
C VAL A 158 7.28 44.37 26.21
N THR A 159 8.22 45.18 26.65
CA THR A 159 8.67 46.37 25.90
C THR A 159 9.77 46.08 24.87
N SER A 160 10.43 44.92 24.97
CA SER A 160 11.49 44.49 24.07
C SER A 160 11.11 43.22 23.32
N SER A 161 11.44 43.18 22.02
CA SER A 161 11.32 41.99 21.16
C SER A 161 11.88 40.75 21.86
N THR A 162 11.01 39.80 22.11
CA THR A 162 11.30 38.54 22.79
C THR A 162 10.69 37.42 21.95
N PRO A 163 11.51 36.72 21.14
CA PRO A 163 11.03 35.65 20.30
C PRO A 163 10.29 34.59 21.11
N ALA A 164 9.06 34.31 20.73
CA ALA A 164 8.25 33.25 21.30
C ALA A 164 7.61 32.45 20.17
N LYS A 165 7.06 31.29 20.52
CA LYS A 165 6.27 30.47 19.61
C LYS A 165 4.87 30.22 20.13
N VAL A 166 4.74 30.20 21.45
CA VAL A 166 3.48 30.04 22.19
C VAL A 166 3.61 30.85 23.46
N VAL A 167 2.55 31.53 23.83
CA VAL A 167 2.39 32.17 25.14
C VAL A 167 1.08 31.71 25.78
N ILE A 168 1.16 31.37 27.05
CA ILE A 168 0.03 31.04 27.92
C ILE A 168 -0.13 32.24 28.85
N ILE A 169 -1.28 32.90 28.78
CA ILE A 169 -1.57 34.14 29.49
C ILE A 169 -2.72 33.87 30.43
N GLN A 170 -2.57 34.26 31.69
CA GLN A 170 -3.59 34.14 32.70
C GLN A 170 -3.83 35.50 33.36
N ALA A 171 -5.08 35.94 33.39
CA ALA A 171 -5.47 37.10 34.18
C ALA A 171 -5.18 36.84 35.65
N GLN A 172 -4.57 37.81 36.33
CA GLN A 172 -4.24 37.67 37.75
C GLN A 172 -5.51 37.40 38.57
N THR A 173 -5.38 36.56 39.59
CA THR A 173 -6.54 36.08 40.38
C THR A 173 -7.12 37.13 41.31
N ASP A 174 -6.40 38.22 41.54
CA ASP A 174 -6.79 39.39 42.33
C ASP A 174 -7.28 40.56 41.46
N ASN A 175 -7.38 40.40 40.14
CA ASN A 175 -8.08 41.36 39.29
C ASN A 175 -9.55 41.45 39.72
N THR A 176 -10.06 42.67 39.77
CA THR A 176 -11.45 43.01 40.09
C THR A 176 -12.28 43.29 38.83
N GLY A 177 -11.63 43.69 37.74
CA GLY A 177 -12.17 43.91 36.41
C GLY A 177 -11.75 42.83 35.42
N ALA A 178 -12.12 43.05 34.17
CA ALA A 178 -11.75 42.20 33.05
C ALA A 178 -10.49 42.73 32.34
N ILE A 179 -9.70 41.80 31.82
CA ILE A 179 -8.53 42.06 30.97
C ILE A 179 -8.83 41.58 29.56
N ALA A 180 -8.60 42.41 28.55
CA ALA A 180 -8.59 41.96 27.16
C ALA A 180 -7.15 41.66 26.71
N VAL A 181 -6.97 40.55 26.00
CA VAL A 181 -5.68 40.10 25.44
C VAL A 181 -5.79 40.03 23.93
N GLY A 182 -4.82 40.60 23.20
CA GLY A 182 -4.84 40.65 21.74
C GLY A 182 -3.57 41.22 21.13
N GLY A 183 -3.67 41.74 19.91
CA GLY A 183 -2.64 42.59 19.30
C GLY A 183 -2.85 44.07 19.64
N SER A 184 -2.03 44.95 19.06
CA SER A 184 -2.16 46.40 19.26
C SER A 184 -3.58 46.91 18.93
N GLY A 185 -4.10 47.81 19.76
CA GLY A 185 -5.48 48.32 19.71
C GLY A 185 -6.52 47.42 20.38
N VAL A 186 -6.09 46.50 21.25
CA VAL A 186 -6.99 45.70 22.09
C VAL A 186 -7.76 46.61 23.07
N ASP A 187 -9.03 46.32 23.31
CA ASP A 187 -9.90 47.16 24.15
C ASP A 187 -10.70 46.28 25.12
N ALA A 188 -10.55 46.53 26.42
CA ALA A 188 -11.20 45.78 27.49
C ALA A 188 -12.65 46.21 27.76
N THR A 189 -13.20 47.16 27.02
CA THR A 189 -14.59 47.60 27.16
C THR A 189 -15.56 46.42 27.08
N VAL A 190 -16.29 46.18 28.18
CA VAL A 190 -17.22 45.05 28.28
C VAL A 190 -18.31 45.16 27.19
N ALA A 191 -18.56 44.05 26.50
CA ALA A 191 -19.54 43.89 25.41
C ALA A 191 -19.21 44.51 24.05
N THR A 192 -18.35 45.53 23.96
CA THR A 192 -18.02 46.19 22.66
C THR A 192 -16.53 46.23 22.34
N GLY A 193 -15.66 45.85 23.27
CA GLY A 193 -14.21 45.81 23.09
C GLY A 193 -13.75 44.73 22.11
N THR A 194 -12.43 44.68 21.92
CA THR A 194 -11.76 43.79 20.97
C THR A 194 -10.80 42.84 21.71
N GLY A 195 -10.34 41.79 21.04
CA GLY A 195 -9.50 40.77 21.65
C GLY A 195 -10.29 39.72 22.46
N VAL A 196 -9.57 38.94 23.27
CA VAL A 196 -10.19 37.94 24.14
C VAL A 196 -10.26 38.48 25.55
N LEU A 197 -11.49 38.62 26.05
CA LEU A 197 -11.76 39.07 27.40
C LEU A 197 -11.58 37.91 28.40
N LEU A 198 -10.75 38.12 29.41
CA LEU A 198 -10.44 37.20 30.49
C LEU A 198 -10.89 37.80 31.83
N TYR A 199 -11.62 37.02 32.62
CA TYR A 199 -11.89 37.35 34.02
C TYR A 199 -10.78 36.82 34.92
N ALA A 200 -10.76 37.24 36.18
CA ALA A 200 -9.75 36.84 37.15
C ALA A 200 -9.54 35.31 37.20
N GLY A 201 -8.32 34.87 36.93
CA GLY A 201 -7.94 33.45 36.88
C GLY A 201 -8.15 32.74 35.54
N ASP A 202 -8.90 33.33 34.59
CA ASP A 202 -9.05 32.77 33.24
C ASP A 202 -7.72 32.80 32.49
N SER A 203 -7.56 31.86 31.55
CA SER A 203 -6.34 31.75 30.75
C SER A 203 -6.62 31.48 29.27
N ILE A 204 -5.74 31.98 28.42
CA ILE A 204 -5.69 31.71 26.98
C ILE A 204 -4.29 31.26 26.56
N THR A 205 -4.21 30.48 25.49
CA THR A 205 -2.97 30.14 24.81
C THR A 205 -2.99 30.73 23.41
N LEU A 206 -1.94 31.46 23.04
CA LEU A 206 -1.77 32.10 21.73
C LEU A 206 -0.49 31.58 21.07
N GLU A 207 -0.56 31.31 19.77
CA GLU A 207 0.62 31.12 18.93
C GLU A 207 1.08 32.48 18.42
N VAL A 208 2.32 32.83 18.71
CA VAL A 208 2.92 34.13 18.39
C VAL A 208 4.35 33.92 17.92
N ASP A 209 4.93 34.88 17.21
CA ASP A 209 6.35 34.91 16.84
C ASP A 209 7.19 35.80 17.77
N ASP A 210 6.59 36.85 18.33
CA ASP A 210 7.18 37.73 19.33
C ASP A 210 6.17 38.04 20.45
N LEU A 211 6.64 38.15 21.70
CA LEU A 211 5.79 38.58 22.82
C LEU A 211 5.47 40.08 22.77
N ALA A 212 6.31 40.89 22.11
CA ALA A 212 6.08 42.33 21.99
C ALA A 212 4.83 42.67 21.15
N ASP A 213 4.35 41.71 20.35
CA ASP A 213 3.13 41.84 19.55
C ASP A 213 1.85 41.52 20.35
N VAL A 214 1.99 41.05 21.59
CA VAL A 214 0.86 40.76 22.47
C VAL A 214 0.61 41.95 23.39
N TYR A 215 -0.59 42.47 23.31
CA TYR A 215 -1.06 43.61 24.07
C TYR A 215 -2.15 43.20 25.04
N ILE A 216 -2.24 43.94 26.13
CA ILE A 216 -3.30 43.86 27.13
C ILE A 216 -3.93 45.23 27.35
N ASP A 217 -5.22 45.23 27.63
CA ASP A 217 -5.96 46.38 28.16
C ASP A 217 -6.79 45.90 29.36
N ALA A 218 -7.11 46.79 30.28
CA ALA A 218 -7.85 46.52 31.49
C ALA A 218 -9.00 47.51 31.71
N THR A 219 -10.09 47.01 32.29
CA THR A 219 -11.19 47.88 32.75
C THR A 219 -10.85 48.67 34.03
N VAL A 220 -9.82 48.25 34.78
CA VAL A 220 -9.36 48.88 36.02
C VAL A 220 -7.83 48.99 36.01
N ILE A 221 -7.30 50.09 36.54
CA ILE A 221 -5.86 50.37 36.58
C ILE A 221 -5.11 49.45 37.56
N ASN A 222 -3.84 49.14 37.26
CA ASN A 222 -2.97 48.22 38.02
C ASN A 222 -3.45 46.76 38.06
N GLU A 223 -4.41 46.39 37.22
CA GLU A 223 -4.73 44.98 36.98
C GLU A 223 -3.80 44.40 35.93
N GLY A 224 -3.62 43.08 35.93
CA GLY A 224 -2.58 42.50 35.10
C GLY A 224 -2.79 41.06 34.71
N VAL A 225 -1.76 40.54 34.04
CA VAL A 225 -1.65 39.15 33.64
C VAL A 225 -0.34 38.56 34.14
N ARG A 226 -0.33 37.26 34.37
CA ARG A 226 0.90 36.46 34.43
C ARG A 226 0.97 35.60 33.18
N PHE A 227 2.16 35.43 32.63
CA PHE A 227 2.35 34.68 31.40
C PHE A 227 3.55 33.74 31.47
N THR A 228 3.46 32.66 30.70
CA THR A 228 4.54 31.69 30.46
C THR A 228 4.66 31.48 28.97
N TYR A 229 5.87 31.51 28.43
CA TYR A 229 6.10 31.41 26.99
C TYR A 229 7.18 30.40 26.65
N LEU A 230 7.09 29.88 25.43
CA LEU A 230 7.99 28.88 24.85
C LEU A 230 8.72 29.50 23.66
N THR A 231 10.06 29.50 23.67
CA THR A 231 10.91 30.13 22.63
C THR A 231 11.31 29.19 21.51
#